data_AF-A0A180F2V9-F1
#
_entry.id   AF-A0A180F2V9-F1
#
_cell.length_a   1.000
_cell.length_b   1.000
_cell.length_c   1.000
_cell.angle_alpha   90.00
_cell.angle_beta   90.00
_cell.angle_gamma   90.00
#
_symmetry.space_group_name_H-M   'P 1'
#
loop_
_entity.id
_entity.type
_entity.pdbx_description
1 polymer ?
#
loop_
_entity_poly.entity_id
_entity_poly.type
_entity_poly.pdbx_seq_one_letter_code
_entity_poly.pdbx_strand_id
1 'polypeptide(L)'
;MRSYVDGLLNLDIIITRGVKKGNEFLVNPQIIANSKTNIKTSLKTVEPYRLMALIEEDLRLHSKSTRREIHQRLPDVSEKDMKKYLYEMVNAGKLCTEGSKTFRRYRLA
;
A
#
# COMPACT_ATOMS: atom_id res chain seq x y z
N MET A 1 -8.85 -35.94 23.09
CA MET A 1 -8.85 -34.55 22.59
C MET A 1 -7.61 -34.39 21.73
N ARG A 2 -7.68 -33.70 20.58
CA ARG A 2 -6.55 -33.66 19.65
C ARG A 2 -5.49 -32.71 20.23
N SER A 3 -4.26 -33.21 20.47
CA SER A 3 -3.17 -32.51 21.18
C SER A 3 -2.85 -31.11 20.65
N TYR A 4 -3.07 -30.85 19.37
CA TYR A 4 -2.82 -29.53 18.77
C TYR A 4 -3.85 -28.45 19.15
N VAL A 5 -5.08 -28.84 19.53
CA VAL A 5 -6.13 -27.90 19.93
C VAL A 5 -5.83 -27.31 21.30
N ASP A 6 -5.28 -28.13 22.20
CA ASP A 6 -4.94 -27.70 23.57
C ASP A 6 -3.87 -26.60 23.55
N GLY A 7 -2.88 -26.70 22.66
CA GLY A 7 -1.87 -25.65 22.47
C GLY A 7 -2.47 -24.32 21.99
N LEU A 8 -3.45 -24.37 21.09
CA LEU A 8 -4.13 -23.18 20.56
C LEU A 8 -5.10 -22.56 21.57
N LEU A 9 -5.70 -23.38 22.43
CA LEU A 9 -6.53 -22.93 23.54
C LEU A 9 -5.69 -22.25 24.62
N ASN A 10 -4.52 -22.82 24.96
CA ASN A 10 -3.59 -22.25 25.95
C ASN A 10 -2.98 -20.91 25.49
N LEU A 11 -2.86 -20.70 24.18
CA LEU A 11 -2.40 -19.46 23.58
C LEU A 11 -3.53 -18.42 23.37
N ASP A 12 -4.75 -18.72 23.84
CA ASP A 12 -5.96 -17.90 23.64
C ASP A 12 -6.26 -17.56 22.16
N ILE A 13 -5.71 -18.34 21.22
CA ILE A 13 -5.92 -18.17 19.78
C ILE A 13 -7.33 -18.59 19.39
N ILE A 14 -7.85 -19.60 20.08
CA ILE A 14 -9.15 -20.20 19.84
C ILE A 14 -9.96 -20.19 21.15
N ILE A 15 -11.20 -19.73 21.05
CA ILE A 15 -12.19 -19.81 22.12
C ILE A 15 -13.13 -21.00 21.88
N THR A 16 -13.59 -21.61 22.96
CA THR A 16 -14.57 -22.70 22.87
C THR A 16 -15.96 -22.15 23.21
N ARG A 17 -16.97 -22.51 22.40
CA ARG A 17 -18.38 -22.19 22.65
C ARG A 17 -19.18 -23.49 22.71
N GLY A 18 -19.69 -23.82 23.89
CA GLY A 18 -20.47 -25.04 24.13
C GLY A 18 -20.47 -25.43 25.60
N VAL A 19 -21.55 -26.07 26.06
CA VAL A 19 -21.74 -26.48 27.47
C VAL A 19 -21.61 -28.01 27.66
N LYS A 20 -21.69 -28.79 26.57
CA LYS A 20 -21.69 -30.27 26.57
C LYS A 20 -20.84 -30.82 25.42
N LYS A 21 -21.02 -32.07 24.98
CA LYS A 21 -20.20 -32.77 23.96
C LYS A 21 -20.12 -32.12 22.55
N GLY A 22 -20.85 -31.04 22.28
CA GLY A 22 -20.79 -30.27 21.05
C GLY A 22 -20.07 -28.93 21.29
N ASN A 23 -18.76 -28.99 21.45
CA ASN A 23 -17.93 -27.78 21.61
C ASN A 23 -17.50 -27.27 20.25
N GLU A 24 -17.90 -26.05 19.91
CA GLU A 24 -17.43 -25.35 18.72
C GLU A 24 -16.18 -24.54 19.07
N PHE A 25 -15.19 -24.57 18.18
CA PHE A 25 -13.96 -23.81 18.31
C PHE A 25 -14.04 -22.59 17.39
N LEU A 26 -13.98 -21.39 17.95
CA LEU A 26 -13.97 -20.14 17.19
C LEU A 26 -12.63 -19.43 17.38
N VAL A 27 -12.17 -18.70 16.37
CA VAL A 27 -10.98 -17.84 16.50
C VAL A 27 -11.32 -16.67 17.43
N ASN A 28 -10.42 -16.36 18.36
CA ASN A 28 -10.65 -15.30 19.35
C ASN A 28 -10.80 -13.91 18.67
N PRO A 29 -11.97 -13.26 18.77
CA PRO A 29 -12.21 -11.94 18.16
C PRO A 29 -11.30 -10.86 18.72
N GLN A 30 -10.83 -10.99 19.97
CA GLN A 30 -9.89 -10.05 20.59
C GLN A 30 -8.54 -10.08 19.89
N ILE A 31 -8.08 -11.23 19.39
CA ILE A 31 -6.85 -11.31 18.61
C ILE A 31 -7.05 -10.68 17.25
N ILE A 32 -8.22 -10.85 16.62
CA ILE A 32 -8.52 -10.19 15.35
C ILE A 32 -8.53 -8.66 15.55
N ALA A 33 -9.16 -8.17 16.61
CA ALA A 33 -9.23 -6.74 16.93
C ALA A 33 -7.88 -6.13 17.35
N ASN A 34 -7.08 -6.86 18.14
CA ASN A 34 -5.77 -6.41 18.61
C ASN A 34 -4.64 -6.67 17.61
N SER A 35 -4.85 -7.63 16.69
CA SER A 35 -4.04 -7.71 15.49
C SER A 35 -4.25 -6.38 14.80
N LYS A 36 -3.23 -5.54 14.78
CA LYS A 36 -3.17 -4.37 13.91
C LYS A 36 -3.03 -4.87 12.47
N THR A 37 -3.94 -5.73 12.03
CA THR A 37 -4.25 -6.07 10.65
C THR A 37 -4.95 -4.91 9.96
N ASN A 38 -4.68 -3.68 10.41
CA ASN A 38 -4.21 -2.66 9.47
C ASN A 38 -2.87 -3.11 8.86
N ILE A 39 -2.86 -4.28 8.20
CA ILE A 39 -2.11 -4.42 6.97
C ILE A 39 -2.85 -3.45 6.07
N LYS A 40 -2.53 -2.15 6.19
CA LYS A 40 -2.66 -1.21 5.08
C LYS A 40 -2.19 -2.06 3.93
N THR A 41 -3.07 -2.40 2.99
CA THR A 41 -2.70 -3.10 1.76
C THR A 41 -1.68 -2.17 1.12
N SER A 42 -0.44 -2.36 1.52
CA SER A 42 0.59 -1.41 1.23
C SER A 42 0.90 -1.73 -0.20
N LEU A 43 0.71 -0.72 -1.01
CA LEU A 43 1.26 -0.54 -2.33
C LEU A 43 2.80 -0.73 -2.39
N LYS A 44 3.44 -1.33 -1.37
CA LYS A 44 4.80 -1.90 -1.41
C LYS A 44 5.03 -2.85 -2.59
N THR A 45 3.96 -3.33 -3.22
CA THR A 45 4.01 -4.00 -4.53
C THR A 45 3.08 -3.32 -5.53
N VAL A 46 3.13 -1.99 -5.68
CA VAL A 46 2.62 -1.38 -6.92
C VAL A 46 3.50 -1.87 -8.03
N GLU A 47 2.92 -2.64 -8.94
CA GLU A 47 3.60 -3.00 -10.16
C GLU A 47 3.98 -1.71 -10.92
N PRO A 48 5.18 -1.64 -11.50
CA PRO A 48 5.72 -0.42 -12.13
C PRO A 48 4.73 0.30 -13.05
N TYR A 49 3.96 -0.47 -13.82
CA TYR A 49 2.99 0.06 -14.77
C TYR A 49 1.82 0.80 -14.09
N ARG A 50 1.37 0.34 -12.92
CA ARG A 50 0.25 0.98 -12.19
C ARG A 50 0.69 2.31 -11.60
N LEU A 51 1.94 2.43 -11.14
CA LEU A 51 2.47 3.70 -10.68
C LEU A 51 2.62 4.72 -11.81
N MET A 52 3.09 4.28 -12.99
CA MET A 52 3.16 5.15 -14.17
C MET A 52 1.79 5.69 -14.57
N ALA A 53 0.76 4.82 -14.60
CA ALA A 53 -0.61 5.22 -14.92
C ALA A 53 -1.16 6.24 -13.91
N LEU A 54 -0.91 6.03 -12.61
CA LEU A 54 -1.32 6.97 -11.56
C LEU A 54 -0.64 8.34 -11.71
N ILE A 55 0.65 8.38 -12.05
CA ILE A 55 1.38 9.63 -12.29
C ILE A 55 0.81 10.34 -13.53
N GLU A 56 0.46 9.60 -14.58
CA GLU A 56 -0.12 10.14 -15.81
C GLU A 56 -1.50 10.77 -15.54
N GLU A 57 -2.36 10.08 -14.80
CA GLU A 57 -3.68 10.57 -14.42
C GLU A 57 -3.61 11.78 -13.47
N ASP A 58 -2.69 11.76 -12.49
CA ASP A 58 -2.44 12.90 -11.60
C ASP A 58 -1.97 14.13 -12.39
N LEU A 59 -1.06 13.97 -13.34
CA LEU A 59 -0.57 15.07 -14.17
C LEU A 59 -1.60 15.58 -15.18
N ARG A 60 -2.57 14.74 -15.56
CA ARG A 60 -3.73 15.13 -16.37
C ARG A 60 -4.68 16.04 -15.59
N LEU A 61 -4.89 15.76 -14.30
CA LEU A 61 -5.72 16.58 -13.41
C LEU A 61 -4.96 17.83 -12.89
N HIS A 62 -3.65 17.68 -12.64
CA HIS A 62 -2.79 18.71 -12.06
C HIS A 62 -1.61 19.04 -12.97
N SER A 63 -1.87 19.88 -13.97
CA SER A 63 -0.83 20.33 -14.90
C SER A 63 0.28 21.14 -14.17
N LYS A 64 1.54 20.94 -14.57
CA LYS A 64 2.74 21.64 -14.05
C LYS A 64 3.10 21.36 -12.59
N SER A 65 2.88 20.13 -12.13
CA SER A 65 3.20 19.74 -10.75
C SER A 65 4.71 19.54 -10.53
N THR A 66 5.16 19.90 -9.33
CA THR A 66 6.51 19.61 -8.84
C THR A 66 6.56 18.20 -8.25
N ARG A 67 7.72 17.52 -8.27
CA ARG A 67 7.88 16.19 -7.63
C ARG A 67 7.34 16.14 -6.20
N ARG A 68 7.57 17.19 -5.40
CA ARG A 68 7.09 17.28 -4.01
C ARG A 68 5.57 17.25 -3.91
N GLU A 69 4.88 17.94 -4.82
CA GLU A 69 3.42 18.02 -4.85
C GLU A 69 2.82 16.67 -5.26
N ILE A 70 3.44 15.99 -6.24
CA ILE A 70 3.04 14.63 -6.65
C ILE A 70 3.22 13.65 -5.48
N HIS A 71 4.34 13.74 -4.75
CA HIS A 71 4.57 12.91 -3.55
C HIS A 71 3.59 13.20 -2.41
N GLN A 72 3.18 14.46 -2.24
CA GLN A 72 2.19 14.81 -1.22
C GLN A 72 0.81 14.24 -1.55
N ARG A 73 0.45 14.16 -2.83
CA ARG A 73 -0.81 13.55 -3.28
C ARG A 73 -0.77 12.02 -3.28
N LEU A 74 0.40 11.44 -3.55
CA LEU A 74 0.62 9.99 -3.52
C LEU A 74 1.69 9.61 -2.47
N PRO A 75 1.35 9.66 -1.16
CA PRO A 75 2.29 9.33 -0.08
C PRO A 75 2.60 7.84 0.02
N ASP A 76 1.86 6.98 -0.68
CA ASP A 76 2.04 5.54 -0.66
C ASP A 76 3.23 5.06 -1.52
N VAL A 77 3.91 5.99 -2.21
CA VAL A 77 5.05 5.72 -3.10
C VAL A 77 6.34 6.18 -2.44
N SER A 78 7.37 5.34 -2.46
CA SER A 78 8.71 5.73 -1.99
C SER A 78 9.29 6.86 -2.86
N GLU A 79 9.91 7.86 -2.24
CA GLU A 79 10.56 8.96 -2.94
C GLU A 79 11.58 8.49 -4.01
N LYS A 80 12.27 7.37 -3.73
CA LYS A 80 13.27 6.78 -4.62
C LYS A 80 12.63 6.24 -5.90
N ASP A 81 11.51 5.54 -5.75
CA ASP A 81 10.78 4.94 -6.86
C ASP A 81 10.10 6.02 -7.68
N MET A 82 9.46 7.00 -7.03
CA MET A 82 8.87 8.15 -7.72
C MET A 82 9.91 8.88 -8.58
N LYS A 83 11.12 9.10 -8.06
CA LYS A 83 12.22 9.71 -8.82
C LYS A 83 12.59 8.86 -10.04
N LYS A 84 12.77 7.54 -9.85
CA LYS A 84 13.13 6.60 -10.92
C LYS A 84 12.10 6.64 -12.06
N TYR A 85 10.82 6.48 -11.73
CA TYR A 85 9.74 6.42 -12.72
C TYR A 85 9.51 7.76 -13.42
N LEU A 86 9.64 8.90 -12.74
CA LEU A 86 9.58 10.21 -13.40
C LEU A 86 10.67 10.36 -14.47
N TYR A 87 11.91 9.93 -14.19
CA TYR A 87 12.98 9.95 -15.20
C TYR A 87 12.74 8.95 -16.33
N GLU A 88 12.26 7.74 -16.04
CA GLU A 88 11.88 6.78 -17.09
C GLU A 88 10.78 7.33 -17.99
N MET A 89 9.75 7.97 -17.43
CA MET A 89 8.66 8.58 -18.20
C MET A 89 9.10 9.79 -19.03
N VAL A 90 10.06 10.58 -18.54
CA VAL A 90 10.69 11.66 -19.33
C VAL A 90 11.55 11.10 -20.45
N ASN A 91 12.36 10.07 -20.18
CA ASN A 91 13.18 9.40 -21.20
C ASN A 91 12.31 8.71 -22.27
N ALA A 92 11.16 8.17 -21.87
CA ALA A 92 10.17 7.59 -22.78
C ALA A 92 9.39 8.65 -23.58
N GLY A 93 9.62 9.95 -23.34
CA GLY A 93 8.93 11.04 -24.04
C GLY A 93 7.47 11.25 -23.64
N LYS A 94 7.00 10.60 -22.57
CA LYS A 94 5.62 10.77 -22.07
C LYS A 94 5.43 12.06 -21.27
N LEU A 95 6.51 12.58 -20.68
CA LEU A 95 6.50 13.77 -19.84
C LEU A 95 7.50 14.80 -20.33
N CYS A 96 7.04 16.04 -20.42
CA CYS A 96 7.87 17.22 -20.64
C CYS A 96 8.27 17.83 -19.29
N THR A 97 9.54 18.22 -19.16
CA THR A 97 10.03 18.95 -18.00
C THR A 97 10.18 20.43 -18.32
N GLU A 98 9.55 21.28 -17.54
CA GLU A 98 9.71 22.74 -17.60
C GLU A 98 10.45 23.25 -16.36
N GLY A 99 11.46 24.10 -16.58
CA GLY A 99 12.16 24.82 -15.52
C GLY A 99 13.58 24.33 -15.20
N SER A 100 14.24 25.06 -14.28
CA SER A 100 15.62 24.84 -13.85
C SER A 100 15.77 23.64 -12.91
N LYS A 101 17.00 23.14 -12.71
CA LYS A 101 17.34 21.94 -11.90
C LYS A 101 16.59 21.83 -10.57
N THR A 102 16.36 22.93 -9.86
CA THR A 102 15.73 22.96 -8.52
C THR A 102 14.21 23.02 -8.55
N PHE A 103 13.61 23.62 -9.58
CA PHE A 103 12.16 23.85 -9.70
C PHE A 103 11.61 23.18 -10.96
N ARG A 104 12.05 21.95 -11.24
CA ARG A 104 11.55 21.17 -12.37
C ARG A 104 10.08 20.84 -12.15
N ARG A 105 9.25 21.27 -13.09
CA ARG A 105 7.83 20.94 -13.19
C ARG A 105 7.63 19.92 -14.29
N TYR A 106 6.73 18.99 -14.06
CA TYR A 106 6.38 17.96 -15.02
C TYR A 106 5.03 18.29 -15.65
N ARG A 107 4.94 18.04 -16.95
CA ARG A 107 3.73 18.20 -17.76
C ARG A 107 3.61 16.99 -18.67
N LEU A 108 2.38 16.58 -18.99
CA LEU A 108 2.17 15.64 -20.09
C LEU A 108 2.74 16.23 -21.39
N ALA A 109 3.44 15.40 -22.17
CA ALA A 109 3.94 15.78 -23.49
C ALA A 109 2.80 16.04 -24.49
#